data_AF-A0A5Q0TLB5-F1
#
_entry.id   AF-A0A5Q0TLB5-F1
#
_cell.length_a   1.000
_cell.length_b   1.000
_cell.length_c   1.000
_cell.angle_alpha   90.00
_cell.angle_beta   90.00
_cell.angle_gamma   90.00
#
_symmetry.space_group_name_H-M   'P 1'
#
loop_
_entity.id
_entity.type
_entity.pdbx_description
1 polymer ?
#
loop_
_entity_poly.entity_id
_entity_poly.type
_entity_poly.pdbx_seq_one_letter_code
_entity_poly.pdbx_strand_id
1 'polypeptide(L)'
;MSSNQTNKRLLLKARRVVKEGRFVSLTLKDTLYMFFIYIGRNNDYVLNLNYCSCPFYLFNVLLRNEYDFCYHTLGLKYALEKDQITKIELYTKDFKEILTEIYSCGKSLKLRRILNRVES
;
A
#
# COMPACT_ATOMS: atom_id res chain seq x y z
N MET A 1 21.07 -12.19 13.17
CA MET A 1 21.32 -10.89 12.51
C MET A 1 20.85 -9.81 13.46
N SER A 2 21.66 -8.79 13.77
CA SER A 2 21.29 -7.78 14.78
C SER A 2 20.08 -6.97 14.32
N SER A 3 19.15 -6.67 15.24
CA SER A 3 17.93 -5.88 15.02
C SER A 3 18.19 -4.57 14.25
N ASN A 4 19.38 -3.98 14.46
CA ASN A 4 19.81 -2.72 13.88
C ASN A 4 20.01 -2.78 12.34
N GLN A 5 20.54 -3.87 11.80
CA GLN A 5 20.73 -4.00 10.34
C GLN A 5 19.41 -4.20 9.58
N THR A 6 18.47 -4.96 10.16
CA THR A 6 17.18 -5.22 9.52
C THR A 6 16.34 -3.94 9.45
N ASN A 7 16.35 -3.13 10.50
CA ASN A 7 15.65 -1.84 10.53
C ASN A 7 16.19 -0.87 9.46
N LYS A 8 17.52 -0.81 9.28
CA LYS A 8 18.13 -0.02 8.20
C LYS A 8 17.64 -0.45 6.82
N ARG A 9 17.51 -1.76 6.56
CA ARG A 9 17.02 -2.28 5.27
C ARG A 9 15.55 -1.92 5.04
N LEU A 10 14.69 -2.01 6.07
CA LEU A 10 13.28 -1.61 5.97
C LEU A 10 13.14 -0.12 5.68
N LEU A 11 13.91 0.73 6.33
CA LEU A 11 13.94 2.18 6.09
C LEU A 11 14.32 2.53 4.65
N LEU A 12 15.36 1.88 4.12
CA LEU A 12 15.79 2.09 2.73
C LEU A 12 14.72 1.64 1.72
N LYS A 13 14.06 0.50 1.98
CA LYS A 13 12.94 0.03 1.15
C LYS A 13 11.76 1.00 1.18
N ALA A 14 11.36 1.46 2.37
CA ALA A 14 10.26 2.42 2.54
C ALA A 14 10.52 3.70 1.72
N ARG A 15 11.71 4.30 1.83
CA ARG A 15 12.08 5.49 1.05
C ARG A 15 12.09 5.24 -0.45
N ARG A 16 12.57 4.06 -0.88
CA ARG A 16 12.60 3.69 -2.30
C ARG A 16 11.19 3.60 -2.89
N VAL A 17 10.26 2.93 -2.21
CA VAL A 17 8.90 2.74 -2.77
C VAL A 17 8.11 4.04 -2.84
N VAL A 18 8.40 5.01 -1.97
CA VAL A 18 7.84 6.37 -2.06
C VAL A 18 8.35 7.08 -3.32
N LYS A 19 9.67 7.04 -3.56
CA LYS A 19 10.27 7.63 -4.78
C LYS A 19 9.74 6.99 -6.07
N GLU A 20 9.38 5.71 -6.01
CA GLU A 20 8.78 4.98 -7.13
C GLU A 20 7.26 5.21 -7.28
N GLY A 21 6.63 6.10 -6.50
CA GLY A 21 5.21 6.43 -6.65
C GLY A 21 4.26 5.25 -6.36
N ARG A 22 4.63 4.35 -5.45
CA ARG A 22 3.92 3.07 -5.25
C ARG A 22 2.66 3.14 -4.38
N PHE A 23 2.21 4.33 -3.99
CA PHE A 23 1.08 4.49 -3.08
C PHE A 23 -0.08 5.19 -3.76
N VAL A 24 -1.26 4.62 -3.60
CA VAL A 24 -2.51 5.12 -4.16
C VAL A 24 -3.52 5.28 -3.02
N SER A 25 -4.21 6.41 -3.00
CA SER A 25 -5.41 6.63 -2.20
C SER A 25 -6.64 6.45 -3.08
N LEU A 26 -7.54 5.56 -2.66
CA LEU A 26 -8.85 5.34 -3.27
C LEU A 26 -9.92 5.98 -2.40
N THR A 27 -10.58 7.01 -2.90
CA THR A 27 -11.74 7.62 -2.26
C THR A 27 -12.99 7.10 -2.94
N LEU A 28 -13.95 6.62 -2.14
CA LEU A 28 -15.24 6.22 -2.65
C LEU A 28 -16.13 7.45 -2.85
N LYS A 29 -16.62 7.63 -4.08
CA LYS A 29 -17.41 8.80 -4.48
C LYS A 29 -18.65 8.97 -3.61
N ASP A 30 -18.95 10.24 -3.30
CA ASP A 30 -20.05 10.65 -2.41
C ASP A 30 -19.94 10.11 -0.97
N THR A 31 -18.75 9.68 -0.55
CA THR A 31 -18.48 9.23 0.82
C THR A 31 -17.15 9.77 1.35
N LEU A 32 -16.94 9.63 2.66
CA LEU A 32 -15.65 9.93 3.31
C LEU A 32 -14.75 8.69 3.40
N TYR A 33 -15.14 7.57 2.77
CA TYR A 33 -14.36 6.35 2.84
C TYR A 33 -13.12 6.44 1.94
N MET A 34 -11.96 6.26 2.57
CA MET A 34 -10.66 6.31 1.94
C MET A 34 -9.86 5.06 2.29
N PHE A 35 -9.22 4.48 1.28
CA PHE A 35 -8.37 3.30 1.42
C PHE A 35 -7.04 3.54 0.75
N PHE A 36 -5.96 3.08 1.36
CA PHE A 36 -4.64 3.14 0.74
C PHE A 36 -4.27 1.78 0.17
N ILE A 37 -3.66 1.82 -1.01
CA ILE A 37 -3.13 0.64 -1.69
C ILE A 37 -1.66 0.89 -2.03
N TYR A 38 -0.84 -0.09 -1.68
CA TYR A 38 0.52 -0.20 -2.17
C TYR A 38 0.52 -1.03 -3.45
N ILE A 39 1.08 -0.48 -4.53
CA ILE A 39 1.18 -1.13 -5.85
C ILE A 39 2.53 -1.83 -5.96
N GLY A 40 2.54 -3.15 -5.73
CA GLY A 40 3.76 -3.92 -5.81
C GLY A 40 4.03 -4.47 -7.21
N ARG A 41 5.24 -4.98 -7.39
CA ARG A 41 5.62 -5.72 -8.60
C ARG A 41 4.92 -7.06 -8.71
N ASN A 42 4.75 -7.73 -7.56
CA ASN A 42 4.21 -9.10 -7.48
C ASN A 42 2.82 -9.13 -6.87
N ASN A 43 2.60 -8.38 -5.78
CA ASN A 43 1.31 -8.25 -5.12
C ASN A 43 1.06 -6.79 -4.75
N ASP A 44 -0.20 -6.40 -4.80
CA ASP A 44 -0.70 -5.16 -4.21
C ASP A 44 -1.17 -5.45 -2.79
N TYR A 45 -1.12 -4.43 -1.94
CA TYR A 45 -1.53 -4.58 -0.54
C TYR A 45 -2.43 -3.43 -0.13
N VAL A 46 -3.58 -3.76 0.45
CA VAL A 46 -4.41 -2.81 1.19
C VAL A 46 -3.72 -2.49 2.52
N LEU A 47 -3.68 -1.21 2.88
CA LEU A 47 -3.01 -0.74 4.09
C LEU A 47 -3.62 0.54 4.64
N ASN A 48 -3.31 0.84 5.90
CA ASN A 48 -3.43 2.15 6.52
C ASN A 48 -2.15 2.44 7.32
N LEU A 49 -2.12 3.51 8.12
CA LEU A 49 -0.93 3.88 8.90
C LEU A 49 -0.48 2.79 9.89
N ASN A 50 -1.42 1.97 10.36
CA ASN A 50 -1.18 1.01 11.44
C ASN A 50 -1.30 -0.45 10.99
N TYR A 51 -1.75 -0.73 9.77
CA TYR A 51 -2.00 -2.08 9.26
C TYR A 51 -1.56 -2.22 7.81
N CYS A 52 -1.03 -3.39 7.44
CA CYS A 52 -0.82 -3.76 6.05
C CYS A 52 -1.17 -5.23 5.83
N SER A 53 -1.88 -5.52 4.74
CA SER A 53 -2.23 -6.89 4.33
C SER A 53 -1.06 -7.74 3.83
N CYS A 54 0.18 -7.22 3.81
CA CYS A 54 1.32 -8.01 3.36
C CYS A 54 1.70 -9.13 4.35
N PRO A 55 2.18 -10.29 3.87
CA PRO A 55 2.57 -11.38 4.75
C PRO A 55 3.61 -11.00 5.81
N PHE A 56 4.56 -10.12 5.47
CA PHE A 56 5.58 -9.66 6.43
C PHE A 56 4.94 -8.97 7.65
N TYR A 57 3.93 -8.12 7.43
CA TYR A 57 3.23 -7.45 8.52
C TYR A 57 2.48 -8.46 9.37
N LEU A 58 1.71 -9.37 8.74
CA LEU A 58 0.95 -10.40 9.45
C LEU A 58 1.85 -11.24 10.37
N PHE A 59 2.93 -11.81 9.83
CA PHE A 59 3.75 -12.72 10.61
C PHE A 59 4.65 -12.00 11.61
N ASN A 60 5.32 -10.92 11.20
CA ASN A 60 6.41 -10.35 12.00
C ASN A 60 5.97 -9.18 12.89
N VAL A 61 4.93 -8.45 12.50
CA VAL A 61 4.37 -7.35 13.30
C VAL A 61 3.23 -7.88 14.16
N LEU A 62 2.21 -8.49 13.55
CA LEU A 62 0.99 -8.85 14.28
C LEU A 62 1.14 -10.14 15.11
N LEU A 63 1.65 -11.22 14.53
CA LEU A 63 1.67 -12.53 15.21
C LEU A 63 2.87 -12.73 16.13
N ARG A 64 4.07 -12.31 15.70
CA ARG A 64 5.31 -12.51 16.46
C ARG A 64 5.75 -11.32 17.29
N ASN A 65 5.23 -10.12 17.00
CA ASN A 65 5.64 -8.87 17.64
C ASN A 65 7.17 -8.65 17.62
N GLU A 66 7.82 -9.03 16.52
CA GLU A 66 9.28 -8.88 16.32
C GLU A 66 9.66 -7.52 15.72
N TYR A 67 8.70 -6.85 15.07
CA TYR A 67 8.88 -5.56 14.41
C TYR A 67 7.67 -4.67 14.68
N ASP A 68 7.88 -3.36 14.78
CA ASP A 68 6.79 -2.39 14.94
C ASP A 68 6.05 -2.10 13.62
N PHE A 69 6.70 -2.37 12.48
CA PHE A 69 6.18 -2.03 11.16
C PHE A 69 6.72 -2.90 10.03
N CYS A 70 5.99 -2.92 8.91
CA CYS A 70 6.54 -3.34 7.62
C CYS A 70 6.99 -2.10 6.83
N TYR A 71 7.82 -2.29 5.80
CA TYR A 71 8.25 -1.14 5.00
C TYR A 71 7.11 -0.46 4.22
N HIS A 72 5.95 -1.11 4.05
CA HIS A 72 4.79 -0.51 3.38
C HIS A 72 4.06 0.49 4.27
N THR A 73 3.80 0.18 5.55
CA THR A 73 3.17 1.14 6.49
C THR A 73 4.08 2.33 6.74
N LEU A 74 5.38 2.08 6.92
CA LEU A 74 6.37 3.15 7.02
C LEU A 74 6.47 3.98 5.74
N GLY A 75 6.43 3.32 4.58
CA GLY A 75 6.44 4.00 3.28
C GLY A 75 5.20 4.87 3.08
N LEU A 76 4.01 4.40 3.48
CA LEU A 76 2.77 5.18 3.41
C LEU A 76 2.89 6.44 4.27
N LYS A 77 3.40 6.32 5.50
CA LYS A 77 3.64 7.49 6.37
C LYS A 77 4.50 8.53 5.66
N TYR A 78 5.64 8.11 5.08
CA TYR A 78 6.51 9.00 4.33
C TYR A 78 5.89 9.57 3.05
N ALA A 79 5.04 8.80 2.35
CA ALA A 79 4.32 9.27 1.18
C ALA A 79 3.33 10.38 1.55
N LEU A 80 2.57 10.20 2.65
CA LEU A 80 1.62 11.19 3.14
C LEU A 80 2.32 12.47 3.63
N GLU A 81 3.42 12.34 4.39
CA GLU A 81 4.23 13.48 4.85
C GLU A 81 4.79 14.34 3.71
N LYS A 82 4.95 13.75 2.52
CA LYS A 82 5.52 14.41 1.33
C LYS A 82 4.51 14.68 0.22
N ASP A 83 3.23 14.40 0.45
CA ASP A 83 2.15 14.40 -0.54
C ASP A 83 2.48 13.62 -1.84
N GLN A 84 3.26 12.52 -1.70
CA GLN A 84 3.66 11.64 -2.80
C GLN A 84 2.71 10.44 -2.92
N ILE A 85 1.42 10.73 -3.11
CA ILE A 85 0.38 9.71 -3.22
C ILE A 85 -0.56 10.01 -4.38
N THR A 86 -0.81 9.01 -5.23
CA THR A 86 -1.78 9.14 -6.33
C THR A 86 -3.18 9.06 -5.77
N LYS A 87 -4.03 10.06 -6.01
CA LYS A 87 -5.40 10.11 -5.47
C LYS A 87 -6.39 9.77 -6.58
N ILE A 88 -7.25 8.78 -6.36
CA ILE A 88 -8.26 8.33 -7.33
C ILE A 88 -9.62 8.30 -6.63
N GLU A 89 -10.62 8.90 -7.25
CA GLU A 89 -12.01 8.78 -6.85
C GLU A 89 -12.73 7.71 -7.69
N LEU A 90 -13.49 6.82 -7.04
CA LEU A 90 -14.13 5.67 -7.67
C LEU A 90 -15.56 5.47 -7.21
N TYR A 91 -16.38 4.87 -8.08
CA TYR A 91 -17.69 4.33 -7.69
C TYR A 91 -17.54 2.98 -6.97
N THR A 92 -18.54 2.62 -6.16
CA THR A 92 -18.58 1.38 -5.35
C THR A 92 -18.29 0.12 -6.15
N LYS A 93 -18.74 0.06 -7.41
CA LYS A 93 -18.51 -1.07 -8.30
C LYS A 93 -17.01 -1.30 -8.55
N ASP A 94 -16.30 -0.27 -8.98
CA ASP A 94 -14.87 -0.35 -9.28
C ASP A 94 -14.05 -0.59 -8.02
N PHE A 95 -14.45 0.05 -6.91
CA PHE A 95 -13.82 -0.16 -5.61
C PHE A 95 -13.89 -1.64 -5.16
N LYS A 96 -15.07 -2.26 -5.24
CA LYS A 96 -15.26 -3.68 -4.91
C LYS A 96 -14.46 -4.60 -5.82
N GLU A 97 -14.43 -4.32 -7.12
CA GLU A 97 -13.65 -5.09 -8.09
C GLU A 97 -12.16 -5.07 -7.75
N ILE A 98 -11.60 -3.88 -7.47
CA ILE A 98 -10.19 -3.71 -7.08
C ILE A 98 -9.86 -4.53 -5.84
N LEU A 99 -10.65 -4.41 -4.77
CA LEU A 99 -10.39 -5.18 -3.54
C LEU A 99 -10.48 -6.68 -3.78
N THR A 100 -11.50 -7.13 -4.53
CA THR A 100 -11.69 -8.55 -4.83
C THR A 100 -10.49 -9.13 -5.58
N GLU A 101 -9.97 -8.42 -6.58
CA GLU A 101 -8.79 -8.84 -7.33
C GLU A 101 -7.54 -8.90 -6.44
N ILE A 102 -7.35 -7.94 -5.55
CA ILE A 102 -6.20 -7.93 -4.63
C ILE A 102 -6.24 -9.12 -3.67
N TYR A 103 -7.38 -9.39 -3.05
CA TYR A 103 -7.49 -10.49 -2.09
C TYR A 103 -7.53 -11.88 -2.74
N SER A 104 -8.06 -11.98 -3.96
CA SER A 104 -8.18 -13.28 -4.65
C SER A 104 -6.94 -13.65 -5.45
N CYS A 105 -6.33 -12.67 -6.13
CA CYS A 105 -5.25 -12.88 -7.10
C CYS A 105 -3.94 -12.20 -6.69
N GLY A 106 -3.92 -11.47 -5.57
CA GLY A 106 -2.77 -10.69 -5.11
C GLY A 106 -2.58 -9.37 -5.84
N LYS A 107 -3.30 -9.09 -6.93
CA LYS A 107 -3.09 -7.92 -7.79
C LYS A 107 -4.38 -7.44 -8.42
N SER A 108 -4.57 -6.12 -8.48
CA SER A 108 -5.68 -5.54 -9.25
C SER A 108 -5.25 -5.12 -10.65
N LEU A 109 -5.84 -5.77 -11.67
CA LEU A 109 -5.71 -5.34 -13.07
C LEU A 109 -6.60 -4.11 -13.33
N LYS A 110 -7.76 -4.04 -12.66
CA LYS A 110 -8.65 -2.88 -12.71
C LYS A 110 -7.92 -1.60 -12.29
N LEU A 111 -7.24 -1.63 -11.14
CA LEU A 111 -6.48 -0.49 -10.63
C LEU A 111 -5.35 -0.08 -11.58
N ARG A 112 -4.60 -1.03 -12.13
CA ARG A 112 -3.53 -0.74 -13.11
C ARG A 112 -4.06 -0.07 -14.37
N ARG A 113 -5.21 -0.53 -14.89
CA ARG A 113 -5.87 0.10 -16.05
C ARG A 113 -6.29 1.53 -15.74
N ILE A 114 -6.77 1.80 -14.53
CA ILE A 114 -7.16 3.15 -14.09
C ILE A 114 -5.91 4.04 -13.99
N LEU A 115 -4.85 3.57 -13.33
CA LEU A 115 -3.59 4.32 -13.18
C LEU A 115 -2.98 4.70 -14.54
N ASN A 116 -2.92 3.75 -15.48
CA ASN A 116 -2.40 4.03 -16.82
C ASN A 116 -3.16 5.15 -17.55
N ARG A 117 -4.46 5.32 -17.27
CA ARG A 117 -5.29 6.38 -17.88
C ARG A 117 -5.10 7.73 -17.20
N VAL A 118 -4.66 7.75 -15.93
CA VAL A 118 -4.39 8.97 -15.17
C VAL A 118 -2.99 9.51 -15.47
N GLU A 119 -2.06 8.64 -15.84
CA GLU A 119 -0.68 8.99 -16.24
C GLU A 119 -0.54 9.38 -17.72
N SER A 120 -1.61 9.25 -18.52
CA SER A 120 -1.66 9.62 -19.95
C SER A 120 -2.23 11.03 -20.13
#